data_AF-A0A257ZVJ1-F1
#
_entry.id   AF-A0A257ZVJ1-F1
#
_cell.length_a   1.000
_cell.length_b   1.000
_cell.length_c   1.000
_cell.angle_alpha   90.00
_cell.angle_beta   90.00
_cell.angle_gamma   90.00
#
_symmetry.space_group_name_H-M   'P 1'
#
loop_
_entity.id
_entity.type
_entity.pdbx_description
1 polymer ?
#
loop_
_entity_poly.entity_id
_entity_poly.type
_entity_poly.pdbx_seq_one_letter_code
_entity_poly.pdbx_strand_id
1 'polypeptide(L)'
;MSDSTSLLTQLTTAQAGKETTVNELMNAVSQTAFGGRRQSSSGLAWDYFGGRILVDGVSTAIANGTVTLTASTTNYVEATRAGVISANTTAFTPGSVALYKVTTNTTSATAYEDHRPWVKLASGRLSVAQGDVASLTLTHAQALPDILEFTGALTAQRNVVLPLGVKQYTVFNNTTGNFGIQFIGATGTGVIVAATKRAIIYADGTNIVRGTADV
;
A
#
# COMPACT_ATOMS: atom_id res chain seq x y z
N MET A 1 -6.76 -20.05 -10.26
CA MET A 1 -7.85 -20.68 -9.51
C MET A 1 -8.17 -21.97 -10.23
N SER A 2 -8.34 -23.11 -9.55
CA SER A 2 -8.43 -24.40 -10.26
C SER A 2 -9.64 -24.43 -11.18
N ASP A 3 -9.41 -24.55 -12.48
CA ASP A 3 -10.46 -24.85 -13.44
C ASP A 3 -10.88 -26.33 -13.34
N SER A 4 -11.82 -26.77 -14.18
CA SER A 4 -12.24 -28.18 -14.25
C SER A 4 -11.08 -29.15 -14.51
N THR A 5 -9.98 -28.65 -15.10
CA THR A 5 -8.70 -29.34 -15.17
C THR A 5 -7.74 -28.71 -14.16
N SER A 6 -7.24 -29.50 -13.21
CA SER A 6 -6.29 -28.99 -12.21
C SER A 6 -4.92 -28.73 -12.82
N LEU A 7 -4.37 -27.54 -12.57
CA LEU A 7 -3.00 -27.15 -12.95
C LEU A 7 -1.95 -27.60 -11.92
N LEU A 8 -2.39 -27.94 -10.71
CA LEU A 8 -1.51 -28.34 -9.61
C LEU A 8 -1.65 -29.84 -9.36
N THR A 9 -0.54 -30.51 -9.08
CA THR A 9 -0.51 -31.92 -8.68
C THR A 9 -1.50 -32.17 -7.55
N GLN A 10 -2.31 -33.24 -7.64
CA GLN A 10 -3.31 -33.54 -6.63
C GLN A 10 -2.81 -34.62 -5.67
N LEU A 11 -3.02 -34.42 -4.38
CA LEU A 11 -2.84 -35.45 -3.36
C LEU A 11 -3.88 -36.55 -3.60
N THR A 12 -3.45 -37.82 -3.68
CA THR A 12 -4.37 -38.96 -3.78
C THR A 12 -4.36 -39.81 -2.51
N THR A 13 -5.44 -40.57 -2.28
CA THR A 13 -5.62 -41.37 -1.06
C THR A 13 -4.61 -42.51 -0.91
N ALA A 14 -4.21 -43.15 -2.02
CA ALA A 14 -3.25 -44.26 -2.05
C ALA A 14 -1.82 -43.87 -2.47
N GLN A 15 -1.51 -42.56 -2.48
CA GLN A 15 -0.18 -42.03 -2.82
C GLN A 15 0.88 -42.39 -1.75
N ALA A 16 2.04 -42.88 -2.18
CA ALA A 16 3.24 -42.95 -1.34
C ALA A 16 3.93 -41.58 -1.27
N GLY A 17 4.54 -41.25 -0.13
CA GLY A 17 5.30 -39.99 0.03
C GLY A 17 4.43 -38.72 -0.06
N LYS A 18 3.23 -38.74 0.54
CA LYS A 18 2.24 -37.65 0.50
C LYS A 18 2.80 -36.30 0.93
N GLU A 19 3.72 -36.32 1.87
CA GLU A 19 4.42 -35.16 2.42
C GLU A 19 5.24 -34.46 1.34
N THR A 20 5.86 -35.21 0.42
CA THR A 20 6.64 -34.65 -0.70
C THR A 20 5.73 -33.88 -1.64
N THR A 21 4.62 -34.49 -2.07
CA THR A 21 3.62 -33.84 -2.94
C THR A 21 3.08 -32.58 -2.30
N VAL A 22 2.74 -32.62 -1.00
CA VAL A 22 2.24 -31.44 -0.28
C VAL A 22 3.32 -30.36 -0.17
N ASN A 23 4.56 -30.70 0.15
CA ASN A 23 5.65 -29.73 0.24
C ASN A 23 5.93 -29.06 -1.10
N GLU A 24 5.90 -29.80 -2.20
CA GLU A 24 6.01 -29.24 -3.55
C GLU A 24 4.86 -28.27 -3.87
N LEU A 25 3.62 -28.64 -3.51
CA LEU A 25 2.47 -27.74 -3.68
C LEU A 25 2.61 -26.46 -2.85
N MET A 26 3.04 -26.58 -1.59
CA MET A 26 3.29 -25.44 -0.71
C MET A 26 4.41 -24.55 -1.24
N ASN A 27 5.45 -25.13 -1.86
CA ASN A 27 6.49 -24.38 -2.54
C ASN A 27 5.95 -23.63 -3.77
N ALA A 28 5.07 -24.27 -4.55
CA ALA A 28 4.45 -23.64 -5.73
C ALA A 28 3.57 -22.43 -5.34
N VAL A 29 2.87 -22.49 -4.20
CA VAL A 29 2.05 -21.37 -3.69
C VAL A 29 2.79 -20.44 -2.73
N SER A 30 4.10 -20.62 -2.54
CA SER A 30 4.90 -19.83 -1.57
C SER A 30 4.84 -18.31 -1.79
N GLN A 31 4.63 -17.86 -3.04
CA GLN A 31 4.51 -16.44 -3.37
C GLN A 31 3.33 -15.77 -2.64
N THR A 32 2.22 -16.49 -2.46
CA THR A 32 1.06 -15.96 -1.71
C THR A 32 1.25 -16.02 -0.19
N ALA A 33 2.26 -16.76 0.28
CA ALA A 33 2.60 -16.83 1.70
C ALA A 33 3.46 -15.63 2.16
N PHE A 34 4.00 -14.83 1.23
CA PHE A 34 4.84 -13.67 1.55
C PHE A 34 4.20 -12.77 2.62
N GLY A 35 5.00 -12.40 3.62
CA GLY A 35 4.60 -11.55 4.74
C GLY A 35 3.63 -12.22 5.72
N GLY A 36 3.18 -13.46 5.46
CA GLY A 36 2.19 -14.15 6.28
C GLY A 36 2.69 -14.43 7.68
N ARG A 37 1.82 -14.24 8.67
CA ARG A 37 2.12 -14.51 10.08
C ARG A 37 2.53 -15.98 10.27
N ARG A 38 3.65 -16.21 10.94
CA ARG A 38 4.11 -17.56 11.30
C ARG A 38 3.53 -18.00 12.65
N GLN A 39 3.45 -19.31 12.84
CA GLN A 39 3.00 -19.89 14.11
C GLN A 39 3.95 -19.59 15.28
N SER A 40 5.22 -19.31 14.99
CA SER A 40 6.24 -18.97 16.01
C SER A 40 6.08 -17.58 16.62
N SER A 41 5.21 -16.72 16.08
CA SER A 41 4.87 -15.42 16.67
C SER A 41 4.33 -15.58 18.09
N SER A 42 4.96 -14.90 19.06
CA SER A 42 4.65 -14.98 20.48
C SER A 42 4.84 -13.64 21.17
N GLY A 43 3.96 -13.29 22.10
CA GLY A 43 3.96 -11.97 22.75
C GLY A 43 3.90 -10.83 21.72
N LEU A 44 4.88 -9.92 21.79
CA LEU A 44 5.04 -8.82 20.83
C LEU A 44 5.99 -9.16 19.66
N ALA A 45 6.48 -10.40 19.57
CA ALA A 45 7.24 -10.86 18.41
C ALA A 45 6.27 -11.31 17.30
N TRP A 46 6.32 -10.60 16.17
CA TRP A 46 5.54 -10.91 14.98
C TRP A 46 6.43 -11.54 13.92
N ASP A 47 6.43 -12.86 13.89
CA ASP A 47 7.17 -13.65 12.93
C ASP A 47 6.42 -13.72 11.60
N TYR A 48 7.16 -13.67 10.51
CA TYR A 48 6.61 -13.67 9.16
C TYR A 48 7.36 -14.61 8.22
N PHE A 49 6.65 -15.10 7.21
CA PHE A 49 7.27 -15.75 6.05
C PHE A 49 7.89 -14.70 5.13
N GLY A 50 9.14 -14.94 4.74
CA GLY A 50 9.83 -14.19 3.71
C GLY A 50 9.33 -14.53 2.32
N GLY A 51 10.04 -14.04 1.31
CA GLY A 51 9.72 -14.24 -0.09
C GLY A 51 10.51 -13.27 -0.96
N ARG A 52 9.93 -12.83 -2.07
CA ARG A 52 10.53 -11.82 -2.93
C ARG A 52 9.53 -10.72 -3.23
N ILE A 53 10.01 -9.49 -3.26
CA ILE A 53 9.24 -8.33 -3.72
C ILE A 53 9.98 -7.65 -4.86
N LEU A 54 9.24 -6.98 -5.74
CA LEU A 54 9.85 -6.09 -6.73
C LEU A 54 10.07 -4.72 -6.09
N VAL A 55 11.32 -4.28 -6.10
CA VAL A 55 11.73 -2.94 -5.69
C VAL A 55 12.36 -2.29 -6.92
N ASP A 56 11.69 -1.30 -7.49
CA ASP A 56 12.20 -0.55 -8.66
C ASP A 56 12.63 -1.43 -9.84
N GLY A 57 11.87 -2.51 -10.06
CA GLY A 57 12.15 -3.49 -11.12
C GLY A 57 13.12 -4.60 -10.72
N VAL A 58 13.69 -4.56 -9.52
CA VAL A 58 14.62 -5.59 -9.02
C VAL A 58 13.90 -6.55 -8.08
N SER A 59 14.03 -7.86 -8.36
CA SER A 59 13.52 -8.92 -7.48
C SER A 59 14.38 -9.03 -6.22
N THR A 60 13.89 -8.47 -5.13
CA THR A 60 14.57 -8.38 -3.83
C THR A 60 14.10 -9.50 -2.90
N ALA A 61 15.04 -10.28 -2.36
CA ALA A 61 14.73 -11.34 -1.42
C ALA A 61 14.56 -10.81 0.00
N ILE A 62 13.54 -11.28 0.70
CA ILE A 62 13.31 -11.04 2.12
C ILE A 62 13.30 -12.41 2.79
N ALA A 63 14.19 -12.64 3.76
CA ALA A 63 14.22 -13.88 4.51
C ALA A 63 13.02 -13.97 5.47
N ASN A 64 12.73 -15.17 5.98
CA ASN A 64 11.87 -15.29 7.15
C ASN A 64 12.46 -14.47 8.30
N GLY A 65 11.61 -13.80 9.07
CA GLY A 65 12.08 -12.97 10.15
C GLY A 65 11.00 -12.65 11.17
N THR A 66 11.33 -11.70 12.02
CA THR A 66 10.49 -11.22 13.12
C THR A 66 10.55 -9.70 13.12
N VAL A 67 9.41 -9.06 13.40
CA VAL A 67 9.36 -7.66 13.79
C VAL A 67 8.81 -7.54 15.20
N THR A 68 9.38 -6.66 16.01
CA THR A 68 8.87 -6.36 17.34
C THR A 68 7.74 -5.34 17.24
N LEU A 69 6.58 -5.67 17.79
CA LEU A 69 5.45 -4.77 17.88
C LEU A 69 5.59 -3.84 19.08
N THR A 70 5.16 -2.60 18.92
CA THR A 70 5.04 -1.64 20.03
C THR A 70 3.84 -2.04 20.88
N ALA A 71 4.02 -2.09 22.20
CA ALA A 71 2.98 -2.47 23.16
C ALA A 71 1.83 -1.45 23.24
N SER A 72 0.66 -1.91 23.66
CA SER A 72 -0.51 -1.07 23.99
C SER A 72 -0.97 -0.11 22.88
N THR A 73 -0.73 -0.47 21.62
CA THR A 73 -1.10 0.37 20.48
C THR A 73 -1.45 -0.47 19.24
N THR A 74 -1.83 0.21 18.16
CA THR A 74 -1.94 -0.36 16.83
C THR A 74 -0.60 -0.27 16.12
N ASN A 75 -0.20 -1.38 15.48
CA ASN A 75 1.02 -1.51 14.70
C ASN A 75 0.65 -1.81 13.23
N TYR A 76 1.33 -1.17 12.30
CA TYR A 76 1.20 -1.34 10.86
C TYR A 76 2.43 -2.07 10.33
N VAL A 77 2.30 -3.37 10.08
CA VAL A 77 3.36 -4.22 9.53
C VAL A 77 3.33 -4.13 8.01
N GLU A 78 4.49 -3.88 7.41
CA GLU A 78 4.59 -3.55 5.99
C GLU A 78 5.94 -3.97 5.40
N ALA A 79 5.97 -4.28 4.11
CA ALA A 79 7.20 -4.47 3.36
C ALA A 79 7.61 -3.15 2.71
N THR A 80 8.82 -2.70 2.97
CA THR A 80 9.34 -1.39 2.55
C THR A 80 10.10 -1.48 1.23
N ARG A 81 10.32 -0.32 0.61
CA ARG A 81 11.18 -0.19 -0.58
C ARG A 81 12.66 -0.51 -0.30
N ALA A 82 13.06 -0.62 0.97
CA ALA A 82 14.41 -1.08 1.33
C ALA A 82 14.56 -2.61 1.27
N GLY A 83 13.51 -3.36 0.92
CA GLY A 83 13.58 -4.82 0.87
C GLY A 83 13.52 -5.47 2.25
N VAL A 84 12.85 -4.84 3.21
CA VAL A 84 12.69 -5.36 4.58
C VAL A 84 11.24 -5.24 5.03
N ILE A 85 10.83 -6.10 5.97
CA ILE A 85 9.55 -5.98 6.67
C ILE A 85 9.78 -5.22 7.98
N SER A 86 8.98 -4.18 8.21
CA SER A 86 9.02 -3.32 9.39
C SER A 86 7.62 -3.11 9.98
N ALA A 87 7.56 -2.50 11.17
CA ALA A 87 6.32 -2.09 11.80
C ALA A 87 6.42 -0.65 12.32
N ASN A 88 5.34 0.12 12.21
CA ASN A 88 5.22 1.46 12.78
C ASN A 88 3.85 1.64 13.47
N THR A 89 3.62 2.73 14.18
CA THR A 89 2.36 2.96 14.95
C THR A 89 1.49 4.09 14.41
N THR A 90 1.87 4.68 13.27
CA THR A 90 1.18 5.85 12.70
C THR A 90 0.14 5.44 11.66
N ALA A 91 0.58 4.79 10.58
CA ALA A 91 -0.24 4.31 9.47
C ALA A 91 0.61 3.43 8.54
N PHE A 92 0.01 2.75 7.57
CA PHE A 92 0.79 2.20 6.46
C PHE A 92 1.57 3.30 5.74
N THR A 93 2.88 3.12 5.62
CA THR A 93 3.81 4.04 5.00
C THR A 93 3.56 4.09 3.50
N PRO A 94 3.36 5.29 2.93
CA PRO A 94 3.18 5.40 1.50
C PRO A 94 4.37 4.90 0.68
N GLY A 95 4.08 4.05 -0.31
CA GLY A 95 5.09 3.38 -1.13
C GLY A 95 5.55 2.02 -0.57
N SER A 96 5.13 1.66 0.65
CA SER A 96 5.28 0.30 1.18
C SER A 96 4.10 -0.59 0.77
N VAL A 97 4.29 -1.90 0.86
CA VAL A 97 3.24 -2.91 0.71
C VAL A 97 2.67 -3.22 2.10
N ALA A 98 1.40 -2.88 2.32
CA ALA A 98 0.69 -3.19 3.56
C ALA A 98 0.59 -4.72 3.76
N LEU A 99 0.88 -5.19 4.98
CA LEU A 99 0.77 -6.61 5.34
C LEU A 99 -0.27 -6.84 6.44
N TYR A 100 -0.09 -6.25 7.61
CA TYR A 100 -1.01 -6.44 8.74
C TYR A 100 -1.22 -5.14 9.52
N LYS A 101 -2.42 -4.98 10.06
CA LYS A 101 -2.69 -4.01 11.13
C LYS A 101 -2.95 -4.81 12.40
N VAL A 102 -2.05 -4.68 13.38
CA VAL A 102 -2.01 -5.51 14.60
C VAL A 102 -2.29 -4.66 15.82
N THR A 103 -3.28 -5.05 16.62
CA THR A 103 -3.55 -4.44 17.93
C THR A 103 -2.86 -5.23 19.02
N THR A 104 -2.18 -4.54 19.94
CA THR A 104 -1.45 -5.16 21.05
C THR A 104 -1.93 -4.65 22.41
N ASN A 105 -1.85 -5.50 23.44
CA ASN A 105 -1.83 -5.06 24.83
C ASN A 105 -0.38 -4.85 25.30
N THR A 106 -0.13 -4.84 26.61
CA THR A 106 1.19 -4.61 27.19
C THR A 106 2.23 -5.69 26.86
N THR A 107 1.82 -6.92 26.55
CA THR A 107 2.73 -8.06 26.38
C THR A 107 2.50 -8.88 25.13
N SER A 108 1.39 -8.68 24.41
CA SER A 108 0.96 -9.57 23.33
C SER A 108 0.13 -8.86 22.25
N ALA A 109 0.22 -9.36 21.02
CA ALA A 109 -0.80 -9.11 20.00
C ALA A 109 -2.15 -9.72 20.41
N THR A 110 -3.23 -8.95 20.35
CA THR A 110 -4.59 -9.35 20.76
C THR A 110 -5.55 -9.48 19.59
N ALA A 111 -5.32 -8.74 18.50
CA ALA A 111 -6.09 -8.83 17.27
C ALA A 111 -5.22 -8.41 16.09
N TYR A 112 -5.57 -8.88 14.89
CA TYR A 112 -4.93 -8.41 13.66
C TYR A 112 -5.90 -8.47 12.49
N GLU A 113 -5.72 -7.53 11.56
CA GLU A 113 -6.34 -7.51 10.25
C GLU A 113 -5.25 -7.85 9.23
N ASP A 114 -5.53 -8.77 8.31
CA ASP A 114 -4.65 -9.10 7.18
C ASP A 114 -4.96 -8.14 6.02
N HIS A 115 -3.99 -7.30 5.67
CA HIS A 115 -4.08 -6.27 4.63
C HIS A 115 -3.29 -6.64 3.37
N ARG A 116 -2.78 -7.88 3.28
CA ARG A 116 -2.02 -8.33 2.10
C ARG A 116 -2.93 -8.38 0.87
N PRO A 117 -2.63 -7.63 -0.21
CA PRO A 117 -3.43 -7.68 -1.41
C PRO A 117 -3.10 -8.96 -2.21
N TRP A 118 -4.08 -9.85 -2.40
CA TRP A 118 -3.92 -10.98 -3.32
C TRP A 118 -3.81 -10.50 -4.77
N VAL A 119 -4.58 -9.46 -5.12
CA VAL A 119 -4.60 -8.86 -6.45
C VAL A 119 -4.89 -7.37 -6.34
N LYS A 120 -4.20 -6.55 -7.16
CA LYS A 120 -4.58 -5.15 -7.37
C LYS A 120 -5.58 -5.12 -8.52
N LEU A 121 -6.78 -4.60 -8.27
CA LEU A 121 -7.73 -4.31 -9.35
C LEU A 121 -7.14 -3.23 -10.29
N ALA A 122 -7.68 -3.13 -11.51
CA ALA A 122 -7.29 -2.10 -12.47
C ALA A 122 -7.37 -0.69 -11.85
N SER A 123 -6.75 0.30 -12.50
CA SER A 123 -6.63 1.69 -12.03
C SER A 123 -7.93 2.21 -11.40
N GLY A 124 -7.90 2.42 -10.09
CA GLY A 124 -9.03 2.98 -9.34
C GLY A 124 -9.16 4.48 -9.55
N ARG A 125 -10.36 5.01 -9.31
CA ARG A 125 -10.65 6.45 -9.20
C ARG A 125 -11.15 6.77 -7.79
N LEU A 126 -10.54 7.77 -7.16
CA LEU A 126 -11.07 8.41 -5.95
C LEU A 126 -11.71 9.73 -6.34
N SER A 127 -12.91 10.01 -5.82
CA SER A 127 -13.50 11.35 -5.79
C SER A 127 -13.61 11.81 -4.34
N VAL A 128 -13.03 12.96 -4.02
CA VAL A 128 -13.01 13.51 -2.66
C VAL A 128 -13.32 15.00 -2.71
N ALA A 129 -14.11 15.50 -1.76
CA ALA A 129 -14.31 16.93 -1.62
C ALA A 129 -13.05 17.58 -1.04
N GLN A 130 -12.56 18.66 -1.66
CA GLN A 130 -11.50 19.47 -1.07
C GLN A 130 -12.00 20.16 0.21
N GLY A 131 -13.29 20.56 0.24
CA GLY A 131 -13.96 21.05 1.44
C GLY A 131 -13.63 22.49 1.83
N ASP A 132 -12.95 23.24 0.96
CA ASP A 132 -12.40 24.58 1.21
C ASP A 132 -11.47 24.67 2.44
N VAL A 133 -10.88 23.54 2.85
CA VAL A 133 -9.90 23.51 3.95
C VAL A 133 -8.55 23.98 3.44
N ALA A 134 -7.74 24.64 4.27
CA ALA A 134 -6.43 25.15 3.85
C ALA A 134 -5.54 24.07 3.22
N SER A 135 -5.52 22.87 3.83
CA SER A 135 -4.73 21.74 3.35
C SER A 135 -5.45 20.42 3.63
N LEU A 136 -5.78 19.69 2.57
CA LEU A 136 -6.37 18.35 2.64
C LEU A 136 -5.26 17.30 2.50
N THR A 137 -4.97 16.54 3.55
CA THR A 137 -3.98 15.46 3.50
C THR A 137 -4.63 14.13 3.16
N LEU A 138 -4.21 13.51 2.05
CA LEU A 138 -4.68 12.18 1.69
C LEU A 138 -3.96 11.10 2.49
N THR A 139 -4.74 10.13 2.97
CA THR A 139 -4.20 8.88 3.53
C THR A 139 -3.55 8.03 2.43
N HIS A 140 -2.70 7.08 2.84
CA HIS A 140 -2.11 6.12 1.90
C HIS A 140 -3.18 5.42 1.04
N ALA A 141 -4.25 4.93 1.66
CA ALA A 141 -5.35 4.25 0.97
C ALA A 141 -6.07 5.15 -0.04
N GLN A 142 -6.31 6.43 0.32
CA GLN A 142 -6.90 7.41 -0.60
C GLN A 142 -5.97 7.76 -1.77
N ALA A 143 -4.66 7.64 -1.56
CA ALA A 143 -3.66 7.86 -2.61
C ALA A 143 -3.31 6.59 -3.39
N LEU A 144 -3.91 5.41 -3.12
CA LEU A 144 -3.67 4.19 -3.91
C LEU A 144 -4.32 4.17 -5.31
N PRO A 145 -5.49 4.77 -5.54
CA PRO A 145 -6.06 4.99 -6.87
C PRO A 145 -5.11 5.78 -7.80
N ASP A 146 -5.16 5.50 -9.10
CA ASP A 146 -4.30 6.19 -10.08
C ASP A 146 -4.94 7.49 -10.57
N ILE A 147 -6.27 7.62 -10.43
CA ILE A 147 -7.04 8.82 -10.77
C ILE A 147 -7.61 9.43 -9.50
N LEU A 148 -7.33 10.72 -9.27
CA LEU A 148 -7.81 11.48 -8.11
C LEU A 148 -8.62 12.69 -8.57
N GLU A 149 -9.88 12.78 -8.18
CA GLU A 149 -10.78 13.88 -8.49
C GLU A 149 -11.15 14.65 -7.22
N PHE A 150 -11.04 15.98 -7.31
CA PHE A 150 -11.30 16.89 -6.22
C PHE A 150 -12.51 17.76 -6.52
N THR A 151 -13.50 17.75 -5.64
CA THR A 151 -14.76 18.49 -5.82
C THR A 151 -14.96 19.53 -4.72
N GLY A 152 -15.99 20.38 -4.87
CA GLY A 152 -16.34 21.42 -3.90
C GLY A 152 -16.22 22.83 -4.48
N ALA A 153 -16.61 23.83 -3.69
CA ALA A 153 -16.46 25.24 -4.04
C ALA A 153 -15.30 25.83 -3.24
N LEU A 154 -14.27 26.35 -3.93
CA LEU A 154 -13.13 26.97 -3.29
C LEU A 154 -13.32 28.49 -3.20
N THR A 155 -12.90 29.08 -2.10
CA THR A 155 -12.87 30.55 -1.92
C THR A 155 -11.46 31.14 -2.02
N ALA A 156 -10.46 30.27 -2.07
CA ALA A 156 -9.06 30.60 -2.30
C ALA A 156 -8.34 29.38 -2.90
N GLN A 157 -7.08 29.56 -3.31
CA GLN A 157 -6.21 28.42 -3.61
C GLN A 157 -6.01 27.56 -2.36
N ARG A 158 -6.13 26.24 -2.52
CA ARG A 158 -5.98 25.25 -1.45
C ARG A 158 -4.95 24.18 -1.79
N ASN A 159 -4.47 23.53 -0.74
CA ASN A 159 -3.48 22.46 -0.87
C ASN A 159 -4.16 21.09 -0.78
N VAL A 160 -3.65 20.15 -1.58
CA VAL A 160 -3.85 18.72 -1.40
C VAL A 160 -2.49 18.11 -1.17
N VAL A 161 -2.30 17.53 0.02
CA VAL A 161 -1.07 16.86 0.40
C VAL A 161 -1.13 15.40 -0.06
N LEU A 162 -0.29 15.07 -1.03
CA LEU A 162 -0.10 13.72 -1.54
C LEU A 162 1.09 13.06 -0.84
N PRO A 163 1.05 11.73 -0.67
CA PRO A 163 2.23 11.03 -0.22
C PRO A 163 3.40 11.12 -1.20
N LEU A 164 4.61 11.25 -0.67
CA LEU A 164 5.85 11.39 -1.45
C LEU A 164 6.48 10.07 -1.89
N GLY A 165 5.88 8.91 -1.58
CA GLY A 165 6.31 7.64 -2.15
C GLY A 165 6.19 7.67 -3.68
N VAL A 166 7.24 7.21 -4.38
CA VAL A 166 7.35 7.34 -5.84
C VAL A 166 6.11 6.74 -6.53
N LYS A 167 5.31 7.61 -7.15
CA LYS A 167 4.05 7.23 -7.80
C LYS A 167 3.54 8.33 -8.73
N GLN A 168 2.99 7.92 -9.87
CA GLN A 168 2.25 8.80 -10.79
C GLN A 168 0.75 8.85 -10.46
N TYR A 169 0.14 10.02 -10.64
CA TYR A 169 -1.27 10.30 -10.45
C TYR A 169 -1.83 11.06 -11.66
N THR A 170 -3.04 10.74 -12.07
CA THR A 170 -3.87 11.62 -12.89
C THR A 170 -4.80 12.38 -11.95
N VAL A 171 -4.64 13.70 -11.87
CA VAL A 171 -5.46 14.55 -11.00
C VAL A 171 -6.49 15.34 -11.81
N PHE A 172 -7.67 15.51 -11.26
CA PHE A 172 -8.71 16.39 -11.78
C PHE A 172 -9.13 17.38 -10.70
N ASN A 173 -8.84 18.66 -10.90
CA ASN A 173 -9.41 19.72 -10.10
C ASN A 173 -10.82 20.04 -10.63
N ASN A 174 -11.84 19.35 -10.11
CA ASN A 174 -13.25 19.55 -10.45
C ASN A 174 -13.95 20.51 -9.47
N THR A 175 -13.23 21.49 -8.92
CA THR A 175 -13.81 22.47 -8.01
C THR A 175 -14.39 23.67 -8.73
N THR A 176 -15.40 24.30 -8.13
CA THR A 176 -15.90 25.62 -8.52
C THR A 176 -15.20 26.73 -7.73
N GLY A 177 -15.47 28.00 -8.07
CA GLY A 177 -14.79 29.17 -7.46
C GLY A 177 -13.56 29.67 -8.23
N ASN A 178 -13.18 28.97 -9.31
CA ASN A 178 -12.09 29.35 -10.22
C ASN A 178 -10.71 29.49 -9.54
N PHE A 179 -10.43 28.67 -8.52
CA PHE A 179 -9.13 28.59 -7.87
C PHE A 179 -8.40 27.29 -8.25
N GLY A 180 -7.08 27.38 -8.44
CA GLY A 180 -6.24 26.19 -8.61
C GLY A 180 -6.06 25.43 -7.29
N ILE A 181 -5.83 24.12 -7.39
CA ILE A 181 -5.38 23.30 -6.27
C ILE A 181 -3.88 23.09 -6.40
N GLN A 182 -3.14 23.35 -5.32
CA GLN A 182 -1.74 22.97 -5.21
C GLN A 182 -1.63 21.53 -4.71
N PHE A 183 -1.08 20.66 -5.55
CA PHE A 183 -0.68 19.31 -5.17
C PHE A 183 0.75 19.35 -4.64
N ILE A 184 0.95 18.98 -3.38
CA ILE A 184 2.23 19.11 -2.68
C ILE A 184 2.49 17.88 -1.80
N GLY A 185 3.75 17.63 -1.45
CA GLY A 185 4.11 16.65 -0.43
C GLY A 185 3.92 17.21 0.98
N ALA A 186 4.05 16.35 2.00
CA ALA A 186 4.15 16.82 3.39
C ALA A 186 5.40 17.70 3.61
N THR A 187 6.39 17.54 2.74
CA THR A 187 7.60 18.34 2.60
C THR A 187 7.82 18.63 1.12
N GLY A 188 8.86 19.41 0.81
CA GLY A 188 9.27 19.69 -0.56
C GLY A 188 8.35 20.67 -1.27
N THR A 189 8.34 20.58 -2.59
CA THR A 189 7.60 21.49 -3.48
C THR A 189 6.45 20.77 -4.19
N GLY A 190 5.57 21.55 -4.80
CA GLY A 190 4.36 21.06 -5.45
C GLY A 190 3.97 21.86 -6.68
N VAL A 191 2.93 21.40 -7.35
CA VAL A 191 2.44 21.96 -8.61
C VAL A 191 0.98 22.35 -8.49
N ILE A 192 0.60 23.46 -9.12
CA ILE A 192 -0.78 23.95 -9.11
C ILE A 192 -1.48 23.46 -10.38
N VAL A 193 -2.66 22.86 -10.24
CA VAL A 193 -3.56 22.51 -11.34
C VAL A 193 -4.78 23.43 -11.30
N ALA A 194 -5.05 24.12 -12.39
CA ALA A 194 -6.12 25.11 -12.49
C ALA A 194 -7.52 24.49 -12.32
N ALA A 195 -8.50 25.32 -11.96
CA ALA A 195 -9.88 24.87 -11.81
C ALA A 195 -10.40 24.26 -13.11
N THR A 196 -11.17 23.18 -13.01
CA THR A 196 -11.74 22.41 -14.13
C THR A 196 -10.70 21.73 -15.05
N LYS A 197 -9.42 21.68 -14.65
CA LYS A 197 -8.33 21.08 -15.43
C LYS A 197 -7.85 19.74 -14.90
N ARG A 198 -7.29 18.93 -15.81
CA ARG A 198 -6.62 17.67 -15.52
C ARG A 198 -5.13 17.75 -15.81
N ALA A 199 -4.34 17.03 -15.03
CA ALA A 199 -2.91 16.87 -15.30
C ALA A 199 -2.42 15.52 -14.81
N ILE A 200 -1.37 15.00 -15.45
CA ILE A 200 -0.54 13.95 -14.88
C ILE A 200 0.55 14.61 -14.04
N ILE A 201 0.64 14.19 -12.79
CA ILE A 201 1.66 14.60 -11.83
C ILE A 201 2.27 13.34 -11.22
N TYR A 202 3.45 13.44 -10.63
CA TYR A 202 4.03 12.31 -9.90
C TYR A 202 4.83 12.78 -8.69
N ALA A 203 4.89 11.92 -7.67
CA ALA A 203 5.82 12.06 -6.56
C ALA A 203 7.17 11.46 -6.96
N ASP A 204 8.26 12.21 -6.81
CA ASP A 204 9.62 11.76 -7.14
C ASP A 204 10.42 11.23 -5.92
N GLY A 205 9.77 11.16 -4.75
CA GLY A 205 10.42 10.86 -3.48
C GLY A 205 10.63 12.09 -2.58
N THR A 206 10.63 13.30 -3.16
CA THR A 206 10.89 14.57 -2.45
C THR A 206 9.83 15.63 -2.74
N ASN A 207 9.41 15.75 -4.00
CA ASN A 207 8.50 16.76 -4.51
C ASN A 207 7.34 16.10 -5.26
N ILE A 208 6.26 16.86 -5.41
CA ILE A 208 5.25 16.59 -6.44
C ILE A 208 5.62 17.40 -7.68
N VAL A 209 5.83 16.70 -8.79
CA VAL A 209 6.32 17.26 -10.04
C VAL A 209 5.32 17.06 -11.17
N ARG A 210 5.42 17.92 -12.18
CA ARG A 210 4.50 17.97 -13.32
C ARG A 210 4.95 17.00 -14.41
N GLY A 211 4.05 16.14 -14.86
CA GLY A 211 4.26 15.24 -16.00
C GLY A 211 3.64 15.77 -17.30
N THR A 212 2.52 16.48 -17.24
CA THR A 212 1.85 17.08 -18.41
C THR A 212 1.37 18.50 -18.17
N ALA A 213 1.00 19.19 -19.24
CA ALA A 213 0.21 20.43 -19.15
C ALA A 213 -1.18 20.17 -18.53
N ASP A 214 -1.79 21.24 -18.05
CA ASP A 214 -3.21 21.26 -17.64
C ASP A 214 -4.09 21.22 -18.89
N VAL A 215 -4.97 20.22 -18.97
CA VAL A 215 -5.95 20.04 -20.08
C VAL A 215 -7.38 20.20 -19.61
#